data_AF-A0A1V5CSI7-F1
#
_entry.id   AF-A0A1V5CSI7-F1
#
_cell.length_a   1.000
_cell.length_b   1.000
_cell.length_c   1.000
_cell.angle_alpha   90.00
_cell.angle_beta   90.00
_cell.angle_gamma   90.00
#
_symmetry.space_group_name_H-M   'P 1'
#
loop_
_entity.id
_entity.type
_entity.pdbx_description
1 polymer ?
#
loop_
_entity_poly.entity_id
_entity_poly.type
_entity_poly.pdbx_seq_one_letter_code
_entity_poly.pdbx_strand_id
1 'polypeptide(L)'
;MRYCPRCRHFNPGKPPICHFCGATWYVRLCPRGHENPPSAQYCGTCGSTDLSETAGRRPWFLIAFKLSLWLLAGLFIYSLVSGVGNISVDQILQGLISITLVPCILLLALWLALSLLPKPVGQSVRKPVKYGLRLLGLAAWGLLKLIWRILK
;
A
#
# COMPACT_ATOMS: atom_id res chain seq x y z
N MET A 1 -10.20 6.51 6.59
CA MET A 1 -10.48 6.90 5.20
C MET A 1 -11.03 5.69 4.45
N ARG A 2 -11.98 5.90 3.52
CA ARG A 2 -12.51 4.85 2.62
C ARG A 2 -12.31 5.27 1.15
N TYR A 3 -11.84 4.36 0.31
CA TYR A 3 -11.70 4.59 -1.13
C TYR A 3 -12.95 4.14 -1.87
N CYS A 4 -13.47 4.98 -2.78
CA CYS A 4 -14.60 4.63 -3.64
C CYS A 4 -14.18 3.92 -4.92
N PRO A 5 -14.54 2.63 -5.13
CA PRO A 5 -14.29 1.99 -6.42
C PRO A 5 -15.05 2.67 -7.56
N ARG A 6 -16.26 3.18 -7.28
CA ARG A 6 -17.13 3.84 -8.25
C ARG A 6 -16.59 5.19 -8.74
N CYS A 7 -16.42 6.17 -7.84
CA CYS A 7 -15.99 7.52 -8.22
C CYS A 7 -14.49 7.78 -8.03
N ARG A 8 -13.72 6.81 -7.50
CA ARG A 8 -12.26 6.86 -7.31
C ARG A 8 -11.76 7.95 -6.34
N HIS A 9 -12.63 8.46 -5.48
CA HIS A 9 -12.28 9.43 -4.44
C HIS A 9 -12.05 8.77 -3.07
N PHE A 10 -11.16 9.38 -2.27
CA PHE A 10 -10.97 9.03 -0.87
C PHE A 10 -11.90 9.87 0.00
N ASN A 11 -12.65 9.20 0.88
CA ASN A 11 -13.55 9.81 1.85
C ASN A 11 -12.88 9.82 3.23
N PRO A 12 -12.89 10.95 3.96
CA PRO A 12 -12.39 11.01 5.33
C PRO A 12 -13.20 10.10 6.25
N GLY A 13 -12.60 9.58 7.32
CA GLY A 13 -13.31 8.71 8.27
C GLY A 13 -13.76 7.35 7.69
N LYS A 14 -14.95 6.89 8.12
CA LYS A 14 -15.62 5.65 7.68
C LYS A 14 -17.13 5.90 7.42
N PRO A 15 -17.50 6.87 6.57
CA PRO A 15 -18.91 7.19 6.34
C PRO A 15 -19.63 5.99 5.72
N PRO A 16 -20.94 5.82 5.95
CA PRO A 16 -21.75 4.77 5.32
C PRO A 16 -22.01 5.03 3.83
N ILE A 17 -21.86 6.28 3.39
CA ILE A 17 -22.09 6.74 2.02
C ILE A 17 -20.85 7.50 1.53
N CYS A 18 -20.56 7.47 0.22
CA CYS A 18 -19.55 8.33 -0.37
C CYS A 18 -20.06 9.78 -0.49
N HIS A 19 -19.32 10.75 0.06
CA HIS A 19 -19.66 12.18 -0.01
C HIS A 19 -19.62 12.76 -1.42
N PHE A 20 -18.91 12.10 -2.35
CA PHE A 20 -18.72 12.60 -3.71
C PHE A 20 -19.77 12.09 -4.70
N CYS A 21 -20.23 10.84 -4.56
CA CYS A 21 -21.14 10.21 -5.54
C CYS A 21 -22.40 9.58 -4.93
N GLY A 22 -22.57 9.63 -3.61
CA GLY A 22 -23.76 9.07 -2.95
C GLY A 22 -23.82 7.53 -2.90
N ALA A 23 -22.84 6.81 -3.44
CA ALA A 23 -22.84 5.35 -3.40
C ALA A 23 -22.57 4.81 -1.98
N THR A 24 -23.26 3.73 -1.61
CA THR A 24 -23.15 3.10 -0.28
C THR A 24 -22.07 2.02 -0.22
N TRP A 25 -21.55 1.74 0.98
CA TRP A 25 -20.51 0.72 1.17
C TRP A 25 -21.09 -0.59 1.67
N TYR A 26 -20.92 -1.68 0.91
CA TYR A 26 -21.25 -3.05 1.31
C TYR A 26 -22.72 -3.33 1.70
N VAL A 27 -23.60 -2.33 1.71
CA VAL A 27 -25.04 -2.42 1.97
C VAL A 27 -25.79 -1.50 1.01
N ARG A 28 -27.08 -1.77 0.76
CA ARG A 28 -27.99 -0.85 0.05
C ARG A 28 -28.88 -0.16 1.08
N LEU A 29 -29.13 1.13 0.91
CA LEU A 29 -30.01 1.92 1.76
C LEU A 29 -31.28 2.28 0.99
N CYS A 30 -32.45 2.18 1.61
CA CYS A 30 -33.67 2.75 1.05
C CYS A 30 -33.77 4.25 1.35
N PRO A 31 -34.72 5.01 0.76
CA PRO A 31 -34.92 6.43 1.04
C PRO A 31 -35.19 6.76 2.52
N ARG A 32 -35.69 5.78 3.29
CA ARG A 32 -35.92 5.90 4.74
C ARG A 32 -34.68 5.54 5.59
N GLY A 33 -33.57 5.16 4.95
CA GLY A 33 -32.31 4.86 5.61
C GLY A 33 -32.17 3.43 6.17
N HIS A 34 -33.10 2.52 5.87
CA HIS A 34 -32.96 1.12 6.30
C HIS A 34 -31.85 0.41 5.55
N GLU A 35 -31.02 -0.36 6.27
CA GLU A 35 -29.95 -1.17 5.70
C GLU A 35 -30.49 -2.46 5.08
N ASN A 36 -30.00 -2.78 3.89
CA ASN A 36 -30.36 -3.99 3.16
C ASN A 36 -29.10 -4.65 2.60
N PRO A 37 -29.10 -5.99 2.43
CA PRO A 37 -27.96 -6.68 1.85
C PRO A 37 -27.70 -6.21 0.40
N PRO A 38 -26.46 -6.30 -0.11
CA PRO A 38 -26.10 -5.89 -1.48
C PRO A 38 -26.93 -6.52 -2.59
N SER A 39 -27.43 -7.73 -2.36
CA SER A 39 -28.26 -8.50 -3.29
C SER A 39 -29.76 -8.19 -3.19
N ALA A 40 -30.18 -7.33 -2.25
CA ALA A 40 -31.58 -6.98 -2.08
C ALA A 40 -32.13 -6.25 -3.32
N GLN A 41 -33.33 -6.66 -3.73
CA GLN A 41 -34.12 -6.03 -4.79
C GLN A 41 -35.16 -5.06 -4.23
N TYR A 42 -35.54 -5.22 -2.96
CA TYR A 42 -36.48 -4.38 -2.23
C TYR A 42 -36.06 -4.27 -0.77
N CYS A 43 -36.55 -3.24 -0.08
CA CYS A 43 -36.28 -3.05 1.33
C CYS A 43 -37.05 -4.06 2.18
N GLY A 44 -36.35 -4.83 3.02
CA GLY A 44 -36.97 -5.84 3.89
C GLY A 44 -37.89 -5.26 4.98
N THR A 45 -37.75 -3.98 5.32
CA THR A 45 -38.53 -3.31 6.38
C THR A 45 -39.72 -2.53 5.83
N CYS A 46 -39.56 -1.81 4.72
CA CYS A 46 -40.60 -0.91 4.19
C CYS A 46 -41.10 -1.25 2.78
N GLY A 47 -40.57 -2.30 2.14
CA GLY A 47 -40.99 -2.72 0.80
C GLY A 47 -40.57 -1.81 -0.36
N SER A 48 -39.83 -0.71 -0.10
CA SER A 48 -39.34 0.19 -1.14
C SER A 48 -38.46 -0.54 -2.15
N THR A 49 -38.74 -0.37 -3.44
CA THR A 49 -37.89 -0.85 -4.56
C THR A 49 -36.74 0.10 -4.87
N ASP A 50 -36.87 1.36 -4.47
CA ASP A 50 -35.80 2.34 -4.57
C ASP A 50 -34.73 2.02 -3.52
N LEU A 51 -33.58 1.53 -3.96
CA LEU A 51 -32.44 1.13 -3.15
C LEU A 51 -31.18 1.74 -3.72
N SER A 52 -30.37 2.35 -2.84
CA SER A 52 -29.10 2.95 -3.22
C SER A 52 -28.19 1.95 -3.94
N GLU A 53 -27.38 2.46 -4.84
CA GLU A 53 -26.37 1.66 -5.53
C GLU A 53 -25.11 1.52 -4.67
N THR A 54 -24.57 0.31 -4.62
CA THR A 54 -23.33 0.05 -3.90
C THR A 54 -22.12 0.56 -4.67
N ALA A 55 -21.08 0.98 -3.95
CA ALA A 55 -19.85 1.47 -4.55
C ALA A 55 -19.00 0.36 -5.24
N GLY A 56 -19.44 -0.90 -5.17
CA GLY A 56 -18.74 -2.06 -5.73
C GLY A 56 -17.75 -2.73 -4.77
N ARG A 57 -17.12 -3.82 -5.23
CA ARG A 57 -16.10 -4.54 -4.45
C ARG A 57 -14.84 -3.69 -4.28
N ARG A 58 -14.20 -3.84 -3.12
CA ARG A 58 -12.88 -3.23 -2.88
C ARG A 58 -11.90 -3.76 -3.92
N PRO A 59 -11.14 -2.89 -4.61
CA PRO A 59 -10.22 -3.35 -5.63
C PRO A 59 -9.10 -4.19 -5.01
N TRP A 60 -8.77 -5.31 -5.67
CA TRP A 60 -7.79 -6.28 -5.21
C TRP A 60 -6.39 -5.68 -5.02
N PHE A 61 -6.01 -4.68 -5.84
CA PHE A 61 -4.70 -4.04 -5.73
C PHE A 61 -4.49 -3.33 -4.39
N LEU A 62 -5.53 -2.82 -3.73
CA LEU A 62 -5.40 -2.22 -2.40
C LEU A 62 -5.15 -3.28 -1.33
N ILE A 63 -5.66 -4.50 -1.53
CA ILE A 63 -5.41 -5.63 -0.66
C ILE A 63 -3.97 -6.09 -0.85
N ALA A 64 -3.54 -6.26 -2.10
CA ALA A 64 -2.15 -6.60 -2.45
C ALA A 64 -1.15 -5.57 -1.91
N PHE A 65 -1.45 -4.27 -2.04
CA PHE A 65 -0.64 -3.19 -1.51
C PHE A 65 -0.50 -3.28 0.02
N LYS A 66 -1.60 -3.50 0.74
CA LYS A 66 -1.57 -3.67 2.20
C LYS A 66 -0.72 -4.89 2.58
N LEU A 67 -0.91 -6.02 1.90
CA LEU A 67 -0.16 -7.25 2.17
C LEU A 67 1.34 -7.07 1.91
N SER A 68 1.69 -6.41 0.81
CA SER A 68 3.08 -6.09 0.46
C SER A 68 3.75 -5.22 1.54
N LEU A 69 3.05 -4.20 2.06
CA LEU A 69 3.58 -3.37 3.16
C LEU A 69 3.85 -4.17 4.45
N TRP A 70 2.97 -5.11 4.80
CA TRP A 70 3.19 -6.00 5.95
C TRP A 70 4.40 -6.92 5.73
N LEU A 71 4.56 -7.45 4.53
CA LEU A 71 5.72 -8.28 4.16
C LEU A 71 7.03 -7.48 4.23
N LEU A 72 7.03 -6.26 3.69
CA LEU A 72 8.16 -5.32 3.76
C LEU A 72 8.57 -5.07 5.23
N ALA A 73 7.60 -4.76 6.09
CA ALA A 73 7.85 -4.51 7.52
C ALA A 73 8.40 -5.75 8.23
N GLY A 74 7.86 -6.94 7.94
CA GLY A 74 8.33 -8.20 8.51
C GLY A 74 9.77 -8.53 8.12
N LEU A 75 10.13 -8.38 6.84
CA LEU A 75 11.50 -8.58 6.35
C LEU A 75 12.49 -7.60 6.98
N PHE A 76 12.07 -6.34 7.17
CA PHE A 76 12.90 -5.34 7.83
C PHE A 76 13.17 -5.69 9.29
N ILE A 77 12.14 -6.09 10.05
CA ILE A 77 12.28 -6.52 11.45
C ILE A 77 13.18 -7.76 11.53
N TYR A 78 12.96 -8.75 10.65
CA TYR A 78 13.80 -9.95 10.59
C TYR A 78 15.27 -9.62 10.39
N SER A 79 15.57 -8.71 9.45
CA SER A 79 16.94 -8.24 9.19
C SER A 79 17.56 -7.60 10.44
N LEU A 80 16.83 -6.72 11.12
CA LEU A 80 17.30 -6.08 12.37
C LEU A 80 17.60 -7.10 13.46
N VAL A 81 16.71 -8.07 13.69
CA VAL A 81 16.90 -9.11 14.72
C VAL A 81 18.07 -10.02 14.39
N SER A 82 18.21 -10.42 13.13
CA SER A 82 19.32 -11.28 12.69
C SER A 82 20.70 -10.64 12.88
N GLY A 83 20.77 -9.31 12.87
CA GLY A 83 22.01 -8.56 13.08
C GLY A 83 22.46 -8.43 14.54
N VAL A 84 21.63 -8.79 15.52
CA VAL A 84 21.93 -8.62 16.97
C VAL A 84 22.53 -9.89 17.60
N GLY A 85 22.61 -11.01 16.87
CA GLY A 85 23.20 -12.27 17.34
C GLY A 85 24.73 -12.35 17.25
N ASN A 86 25.37 -13.15 18.13
CA ASN A 86 26.82 -13.33 18.24
C ASN A 86 27.51 -13.68 16.92
N ILE A 87 28.34 -12.74 16.44
CA ILE A 87 28.97 -12.70 15.12
C ILE A 87 29.98 -13.85 14.94
N SER A 88 29.55 -14.93 14.30
CA SER A 88 30.44 -15.88 13.64
C SER A 88 30.77 -15.43 12.21
N VAL A 89 31.86 -15.92 11.61
CA VAL A 89 32.25 -15.55 10.22
C VAL A 89 31.15 -15.87 9.21
N ASP A 90 30.38 -16.95 9.44
CA ASP A 90 29.21 -17.30 8.63
C ASP A 90 28.07 -16.28 8.76
N GLN A 91 27.93 -15.64 9.93
CA GLN A 91 26.96 -14.56 10.13
C GLN A 91 27.40 -13.24 9.47
N ILE A 92 28.70 -13.01 9.27
CA ILE A 92 29.18 -11.84 8.51
C ILE A 92 28.77 -11.97 7.04
N LEU A 93 28.94 -13.17 6.45
CA LEU A 93 28.55 -13.44 5.07
C LEU A 93 27.02 -13.39 4.90
N GLN A 94 26.27 -14.00 5.82
CA GLN A 94 24.80 -13.89 5.84
C GLN A 94 24.34 -12.44 6.08
N GLY A 95 25.03 -11.68 6.92
CA GLY A 95 24.77 -10.26 7.15
C GLY A 95 24.97 -9.42 5.90
N LEU A 96 26.05 -9.64 5.15
CA LEU A 96 26.32 -8.96 3.87
C LEU A 96 25.27 -9.28 2.80
N ILE A 97 24.85 -10.55 2.70
CA ILE A 97 23.78 -10.97 1.78
C ILE A 97 22.45 -10.35 2.23
N SER A 98 22.12 -10.38 3.51
CA SER A 98 20.90 -9.77 4.05
C SER A 98 20.85 -8.27 3.77
N ILE A 99 21.94 -7.54 4.03
CA ILE A 99 22.04 -6.09 3.84
C ILE A 99 21.95 -5.68 2.37
N THR A 100 22.32 -6.54 1.42
CA THR A 100 22.28 -6.19 -0.02
C THR A 100 21.01 -6.68 -0.70
N LEU A 101 20.60 -7.91 -0.41
CA LEU A 101 19.51 -8.59 -1.09
C LEU A 101 18.14 -8.13 -0.55
N VAL A 102 18.03 -7.92 0.77
CA VAL A 102 16.77 -7.45 1.38
C VAL A 102 16.38 -6.07 0.85
N PRO A 103 17.25 -5.03 0.84
CA PRO A 103 16.87 -3.73 0.28
C PRO A 103 16.53 -3.80 -1.21
N CYS A 104 17.23 -4.63 -1.99
CA CYS A 104 16.91 -4.83 -3.41
C CYS A 104 15.48 -5.37 -3.59
N ILE A 105 15.12 -6.40 -2.82
CA ILE A 105 13.76 -6.96 -2.81
C ILE A 105 12.75 -5.91 -2.34
N LEU A 106 13.06 -5.16 -1.28
CA LEU A 106 12.17 -4.13 -0.75
C LEU A 106 11.92 -3.00 -1.77
N LEU A 107 12.96 -2.56 -2.47
CA LEU A 107 12.87 -1.54 -3.52
C LEU A 107 12.10 -2.04 -4.73
N LEU A 108 12.30 -3.29 -5.15
CA LEU A 108 11.54 -3.92 -6.23
C LEU A 108 10.06 -4.04 -5.87
N ALA A 109 9.75 -4.51 -4.65
CA ALA A 109 8.39 -4.62 -4.15
C ALA A 109 7.71 -3.25 -4.06
N LEU A 110 8.41 -2.23 -3.56
CA LEU A 110 7.92 -0.86 -3.53
C LEU A 110 7.65 -0.31 -4.93
N TRP A 111 8.55 -0.57 -5.88
CA TRP A 111 8.38 -0.16 -7.28
C TRP A 111 7.15 -0.81 -7.92
N LEU A 112 6.95 -2.11 -7.70
CA LEU A 112 5.79 -2.86 -8.17
C LEU A 112 4.49 -2.37 -7.51
N ALA A 113 4.52 -2.07 -6.21
CA ALA A 113 3.41 -1.51 -5.47
C ALA A 113 2.99 -0.13 -6.03
N LEU A 114 3.96 0.70 -6.40
CA LEU A 114 3.72 2.00 -7.02
C LEU A 114 3.27 1.91 -8.49
N SER A 115 3.60 0.82 -9.19
CA SER A 115 3.14 0.59 -10.57
C SER A 115 1.65 0.24 -10.60
N LEU A 116 1.15 -0.47 -9.58
CA LEU A 116 -0.26 -0.85 -9.39
C LEU A 116 -1.17 0.28 -8.89
N LEU A 117 -0.60 1.38 -8.37
CA LEU A 117 -1.38 2.52 -7.87
C LEU A 117 -2.11 3.25 -9.02
N PRO A 118 -3.39 3.66 -8.85
CA PRO A 118 -4.10 4.45 -9.85
C PRO A 118 -3.36 5.76 -10.15
N LYS A 119 -3.31 6.14 -11.44
CA LYS A 119 -2.57 7.30 -11.98
C LYS A 119 -2.61 8.57 -11.11
N PRO A 120 -3.77 9.07 -10.63
CA PRO A 120 -3.80 10.30 -9.84
C PRO A 120 -3.04 10.19 -8.52
N VAL A 121 -3.15 9.05 -7.81
CA VAL A 121 -2.42 8.82 -6.56
C VAL A 121 -0.95 8.51 -6.84
N GLY A 122 -0.68 7.73 -7.90
CA GLY A 122 0.66 7.35 -8.30
C GLY A 122 1.52 8.56 -8.66
N GLN A 123 0.97 9.62 -9.26
CA GLN A 123 1.73 10.82 -9.61
C GLN A 123 2.24 11.58 -8.38
N SER A 124 1.44 11.67 -7.32
CA SER A 124 1.84 12.34 -6.07
C SER A 124 2.93 11.57 -5.32
N VAL A 125 2.92 10.24 -5.40
CA VAL A 125 3.88 9.39 -4.66
C VAL A 125 5.15 9.09 -5.48
N ARG A 126 5.05 8.92 -6.81
CA ARG A 126 6.20 8.58 -7.66
C ARG A 126 7.25 9.68 -7.71
N LYS A 127 6.85 10.96 -7.62
CA LYS A 127 7.77 12.11 -7.64
C LYS A 127 8.74 12.09 -6.44
N PRO A 128 8.27 12.08 -5.18
CA PRO A 128 9.17 12.05 -4.01
C PRO A 128 9.98 10.75 -3.96
N VAL A 129 9.39 9.61 -4.33
CA VAL A 129 10.13 8.32 -4.36
C VAL A 129 11.28 8.35 -5.36
N LYS A 130 11.07 8.87 -6.58
CA LYS A 130 12.15 9.05 -7.56
C LYS A 130 13.24 9.99 -7.06
N TYR A 131 12.86 11.05 -6.37
CA TYR A 131 13.81 12.00 -5.80
C TYR A 131 14.65 11.37 -4.68
N GLY A 132 14.02 10.62 -3.78
CA GLY A 132 14.69 9.86 -2.72
C GLY A 132 15.66 8.81 -3.26
N LEU A 133 15.25 8.04 -4.29
CA LEU A 133 16.12 7.08 -4.98
C LEU A 133 17.35 7.74 -5.62
N ARG A 134 17.19 8.93 -6.23
CA ARG A 134 18.32 9.69 -6.78
C ARG A 134 19.29 10.14 -5.68
N LEU A 135 18.78 10.64 -4.56
CA LEU A 135 19.61 11.04 -3.41
C LEU A 135 20.39 9.86 -2.83
N LEU A 136 19.72 8.71 -2.64
CA LEU A 136 20.37 7.48 -2.20
C LEU A 136 21.46 7.02 -3.18
N GLY A 137 21.19 7.07 -4.49
CA GLY A 137 22.17 6.75 -5.52
C GLY A 137 23.40 7.67 -5.47
N LEU A 138 23.21 8.97 -5.25
CA LEU A 138 24.31 9.93 -5.10
C LEU A 138 25.14 9.67 -3.83
N ALA A 139 24.48 9.35 -2.70
CA ALA A 139 25.15 9.01 -1.45
C ALA A 139 25.99 7.72 -1.59
N ALA A 140 25.41 6.67 -2.19
CA ALA A 140 26.11 5.41 -2.44
C ALA A 140 27.32 5.61 -3.37
N TRP A 141 27.17 6.41 -4.43
CA TRP A 141 28.28 6.76 -5.31
C TRP A 141 29.39 7.55 -4.60
N GLY A 142 29.02 8.48 -3.72
CA GLY A 142 29.96 9.24 -2.89
C GLY A 142 30.77 8.32 -1.96
N LEU A 143 30.12 7.37 -1.30
CA LEU A 143 30.77 6.35 -0.46
C LEU A 143 31.74 5.48 -1.26
N LEU A 144 31.32 4.98 -2.43
CA LEU A 144 32.18 4.20 -3.33
C LEU A 144 33.44 4.98 -3.73
N LYS A 145 33.31 6.26 -4.07
CA LYS A 145 34.46 7.13 -4.37
C LYS A 145 35.41 7.29 -3.18
N LEU A 146 34.86 7.42 -1.96
CA LEU A 146 35.66 7.55 -0.74
C LEU A 146 36.47 6.27 -0.48
N ILE A 147 35.82 5.11 -0.54
CA ILE A 147 36.44 3.80 -0.36
C ILE A 147 37.56 3.59 -1.40
N TRP A 148 37.30 3.93 -2.67
CA TRP A 148 38.30 3.84 -3.73
C TRP A 148 39.55 4.70 -3.48
N ARG A 149 39.39 5.89 -2.88
CA ARG A 149 40.52 6.75 -2.51
C ARG A 149 41.35 6.21 -1.36
N ILE A 150 40.74 5.46 -0.44
CA ILE A 150 41.45 4.88 0.73
C ILE A 150 42.24 3.64 0.32
N LEU A 151 41.75 2.89 -0.68
CA LEU A 151 42.38 1.67 -1.19
C LEU A 151 43.56 1.91 -2.15
N LYS A 152 43.78 3.15 -2.59
CA LYS A 152 44.82 3.53 -3.54
C LYS A 152 45.94 4.28 -2.83
#